data_AF-A0A8S3K5B4-F1
#
_entry.id   AF-A0A8S3K5B4-F1
#
_cell.length_a   1.000
_cell.length_b   1.000
_cell.length_c   1.000
_cell.angle_alpha   90.00
_cell.angle_beta   90.00
_cell.angle_gamma   90.00
#
_symmetry.space_group_name_H-M   'P 1'
#
loop_
_entity.id
_entity.type
_entity.pdbx_description
1 polymer ?
#
loop_
_entity_poly.entity_id
_entity_poly.type
_entity_poly.pdbx_seq_one_letter_code
_entity_poly.pdbx_strand_id
1 'polypeptide(L)' 'MSNSSTIADHCSVFGLSDSKDNDWNEECDHTHTDKCEDCCLLDNTLAEIELILKDNDEMTEDIRLRHLTLFNQQRNLLYE' A
#
# COMPACT_ATOMS: atom_id res chain seq x y z
N MET A 1 6.60 -0.44 16.42
CA MET A 1 7.49 -0.20 15.29
C MET A 1 8.91 -0.45 15.74
N SER A 2 9.69 -1.19 14.94
CA SER A 2 11.08 -1.54 15.24
C SER A 2 11.99 -0.85 14.23
N ASN A 3 13.22 -0.49 14.64
CA ASN A 3 14.20 0.12 13.73
C ASN A 3 14.86 -0.91 12.79
N SER A 4 14.62 -2.20 12.99
CA SER A 4 15.14 -3.27 12.14
C SER A 4 14.11 -4.38 12.06
N SER A 5 13.11 -4.18 11.19
CA SER A 5 12.10 -5.19 10.87
C SER A 5 12.32 -5.66 9.45
N THR A 6 12.23 -6.95 9.19
CA THR A 6 12.25 -7.50 7.83
C THR A 6 10.95 -7.26 7.06
N ILE A 7 9.96 -6.60 7.69
CA ILE A 7 8.73 -6.14 7.05
C ILE A 7 8.84 -4.63 6.85
N ALA A 8 8.73 -4.19 5.60
CA ALA A 8 8.89 -2.78 5.20
C ALA A 8 8.05 -1.82 6.06
N ASP A 9 6.74 -2.06 6.15
CA ASP A 9 5.79 -1.18 6.87
C ASP A 9 5.99 -1.14 8.39
N HIS A 10 6.83 -2.03 8.94
CA HIS A 10 7.11 -2.12 10.37
C HIS A 10 8.51 -1.65 10.73
N CYS A 11 9.35 -1.41 9.72
CA CYS A 11 10.68 -0.82 9.87
C CYS A 11 10.55 0.70 9.88
N SER A 12 10.84 1.34 11.00
CA SER A 12 10.74 2.80 11.12
C SER A 12 11.73 3.54 10.21
N VAL A 13 12.92 2.97 9.97
CA VAL A 13 13.92 3.56 9.09
C VAL A 13 13.40 3.60 7.67
N PHE A 14 12.90 2.47 7.17
CA PHE A 14 12.35 2.37 5.81
C PHE A 14 11.02 3.10 5.67
N GLY A 15 10.06 2.85 6.57
CA GLY A 15 8.71 3.40 6.49
C GLY A 15 8.62 4.92 6.74
N LEU A 16 9.69 5.55 7.23
CA LEU A 16 9.80 7.01 7.33
C LEU A 16 10.81 7.60 6.33
N SER A 17 11.47 6.75 5.54
CA SER A 17 12.38 7.24 4.51
C SER A 17 11.60 7.86 3.35
N ASP A 18 12.12 8.94 2.77
CA ASP A 18 11.56 9.55 1.57
C ASP A 18 12.59 9.47 0.43
N SER A 19 12.34 8.59 -0.53
CA SER A 19 13.21 8.43 -1.70
C SER A 19 13.32 9.68 -2.59
N LYS A 20 12.42 10.66 -2.40
CA LYS A 20 12.39 11.94 -3.14
C LYS A 20 13.09 13.07 -2.38
N ASP A 21 13.43 12.88 -1.10
CA ASP A 21 14.15 13.87 -0.28
C ASP A 21 15.44 13.26 0.29
N ASN A 22 16.58 13.73 -0.20
CA ASN A 22 17.89 13.20 0.17
C ASN A 22 18.20 13.36 1.67
N ASP A 23 17.61 14.35 2.34
CA ASP A 23 17.81 14.54 3.79
C ASP A 23 17.02 13.53 4.63
N TRP A 24 16.06 12.82 4.01
CA TRP A 24 15.20 11.82 4.64
C TRP A 24 15.29 10.45 3.96
N ASN A 25 16.21 10.25 3.02
CA ASN A 25 16.40 8.97 2.33
C ASN A 25 17.34 8.06 3.12
N GLU A 26 16.85 7.54 4.23
CA GLU A 26 17.60 6.65 5.12
C GLU A 26 17.65 5.22 4.58
N GLU A 27 18.85 4.62 4.52
CA GLU A 27 19.05 3.24 4.05
C GLU A 27 19.09 2.25 5.22
N CYS A 28 18.45 1.10 5.04
CA CYS A 28 18.52 -0.01 5.99
C CYS A 28 19.73 -0.92 5.71
N ASP A 29 20.31 -1.46 6.78
CA ASP A 29 21.38 -2.50 6.72
C ASP A 29 20.84 -3.93 6.55
N HIS A 30 19.53 -4.05 6.38
CA HIS A 30 18.79 -5.30 6.23
C HIS A 30 17.79 -5.20 5.08
N THR A 31 17.21 -6.33 4.69
CA THR A 31 16.27 -6.44 3.57
C THR A 31 14.84 -6.64 4.03
N HIS A 32 13.89 -6.01 3.35
CA HIS A 32 12.45 -6.11 3.67
C HIS A 32 11.77 -7.18 2.81
N THR A 33 12.04 -8.45 3.07
CA THR A 33 11.50 -9.57 2.28
C THR A 33 10.22 -10.18 2.85
N ASP A 34 9.88 -9.83 4.08
CA ASP A 34 8.81 -10.49 4.81
C ASP A 34 7.53 -9.66 4.80
N LYS A 35 6.40 -10.33 4.96
CA LYS A 35 5.09 -9.71 5.15
C LYS A 35 4.39 -10.38 6.34
N CYS A 36 3.90 -9.59 7.29
CA CYS A 36 3.16 -10.15 8.42
C CYS A 36 1.71 -10.48 8.04
N GLU A 37 1.04 -11.23 8.91
CA GLU A 37 -0.37 -11.60 8.76
C GLU A 37 -1.29 -10.37 8.57
N ASP A 38 -1.07 -9.30 9.35
CA ASP A 38 -1.88 -8.09 9.26
C ASP A 38 -1.69 -7.36 7.91
N CYS A 39 -0.45 -7.25 7.43
CA CYS A 39 -0.17 -6.69 6.11
C CYS A 39 -0.76 -7.55 4.97
N CYS A 40 -0.75 -8.88 5.11
CA CYS A 40 -1.40 -9.78 4.16
C CYS A 40 -2.93 -9.61 4.18
N LEU A 41 -3.52 -9.46 5.37
CA LEU A 41 -4.96 -9.25 5.53
C LEU A 41 -5.40 -7.92 4.91
N LEU A 42 -4.60 -6.87 5.09
CA LEU A 42 -4.85 -5.56 4.49
C LEU A 42 -4.86 -5.64 2.96
N ASP A 43 -3.84 -6.26 2.36
CA ASP A 43 -3.76 -6.49 0.92
C ASP A 43 -5.00 -7.24 0.39
N ASN A 44 -5.39 -8.33 1.07
CA ASN A 44 -6.55 -9.13 0.69
C ASN A 44 -7.84 -8.30 0.77
N THR A 45 -8.01 -7.53 1.84
CA THR A 45 -9.18 -6.65 2.02
C THR A 45 -9.25 -5.59 0.90
N LEU A 46 -8.13 -4.99 0.53
CA LEU A 46 -8.06 -4.04 -0.58
C LEU A 46 -8.39 -4.72 -1.91
N ALA A 47 -7.91 -5.94 -2.15
CA ALA A 47 -8.22 -6.70 -3.35
C ALA A 47 -9.72 -7.04 -3.43
N GLU A 48 -10.36 -7.42 -2.32
CA GLU A 48 -11.80 -7.67 -2.25
C GLU A 48 -12.61 -6.41 -2.57
N ILE A 49 -12.23 -5.26 -2.02
CA ILE A 49 -12.87 -3.97 -2.34
C ILE A 49 -12.75 -3.67 -3.84
N GLU A 50 -11.56 -3.89 -4.43
CA GLU A 50 -11.34 -3.67 -5.86
C GLU A 50 -12.22 -4.57 -6.73
N LEU A 51 -12.39 -5.84 -6.34
CA LEU A 51 -13.29 -6.78 -7.04
C LEU A 51 -14.74 -6.32 -6.96
N ILE A 52 -15.21 -5.94 -5.77
CA ILE A 52 -16.58 -5.42 -5.58
C ILE A 52 -16.80 -4.18 -6.45
N LEU A 53 -15.84 -3.26 -6.52
CA LEU A 53 -15.94 -2.08 -7.37
C LEU A 53 -15.94 -2.41 -8.87
N LYS A 54 -15.26 -3.50 -9.29
CA LYS A 54 -15.24 -3.93 -10.69
C LYS A 54 -16.56 -4.59 -11.11
N ASP A 55 -17.14 -5.39 -10.21
CA ASP A 55 -18.28 -6.25 -10.49
C ASP A 55 -19.63 -5.62 -10.10
N ASN A 56 -19.64 -4.36 -9.64
CA ASN A 56 -20.87 -3.68 -9.25
C ASN A 56 -21.66 -3.18 -10.48
N ASP A 57 -22.58 -4.04 -10.94
CA ASP A 57 -23.50 -3.78 -12.05
C ASP A 57 -24.64 -2.80 -11.70
N GLU A 58 -24.84 -2.47 -10.42
CA GLU A 58 -25.84 -1.47 -10.01
C GLU A 58 -25.36 -0.03 -10.27
N MET A 59 -24.05 0.16 -10.43
CA MET A 59 -23.44 1.45 -10.73
C MET A 59 -23.39 1.71 -12.23
N THR A 60 -23.59 2.97 -12.63
CA THR A 60 -23.29 3.36 -14.01
C THR A 60 -21.78 3.26 -14.27
N GLU A 61 -21.41 2.96 -15.51
CA GLU A 61 -20.01 2.84 -15.94
C GLU A 61 -19.15 4.05 -15.54
N ASP A 62 -19.68 5.27 -15.68
CA ASP A 62 -18.97 6.50 -15.32
C ASP A 62 -18.66 6.57 -13.81
N ILE A 63 -19.60 6.17 -12.96
CA ILE A 63 -19.40 6.16 -11.49
C ILE A 63 -18.42 5.04 -11.11
N ARG A 64 -18.58 3.87 -11.71
CA ARG A 64 -17.71 2.70 -11.49
C ARG A 64 -16.26 3.03 -11.83
N LEU A 65 -16.02 3.62 -13.01
CA LEU A 65 -14.70 4.04 -13.46
C LEU A 65 -14.09 5.10 -12.53
N ARG A 66 -14.90 6.08 -12.10
CA ARG A 66 -14.45 7.11 -11.14
C ARG A 66 -14.00 6.49 -9.82
N HIS A 67 -14.78 5.59 -9.24
CA HIS A 67 -14.44 4.93 -7.98
C HIS A 67 -13.18 4.08 -8.11
N LEU A 68 -13.07 3.29 -9.18
CA LEU A 68 -11.84 2.49 -9.44
C LEU A 68 -10.60 3.37 -9.61
N THR A 69 -10.74 4.51 -10.29
CA THR A 69 -9.63 5.45 -10.48
C THR A 69 -9.16 6.01 -9.14
N LEU A 70 -10.09 6.49 -8.31
CA LEU A 70 -9.77 7.04 -6.97
C LEU A 70 -9.17 5.98 -6.05
N PHE A 71 -9.74 4.76 -6.05
CA PHE A 71 -9.24 3.64 -5.27
C PHE A 71 -7.79 3.30 -5.64
N ASN A 72 -7.49 3.18 -6.94
CA ASN A 72 -6.15 2.87 -7.42
C ASN A 72 -5.15 4.00 -7.14
N GLN A 73 -5.56 5.26 -7.29
CA GLN A 73 -4.71 6.40 -6.94
C GLN A 73 -4.32 6.34 -5.45
N GLN A 74 -5.28 6.10 -4.56
CA GLN A 74 -5.00 6.03 -3.13
C GLN A 74 -4.17 4.80 -2.76
N ARG A 75 -4.41 3.66 -3.42
CA ARG A 75 -3.62 2.44 -3.20
C ARG A 75 -2.16 2.61 -3.63
N ASN A 76 -1.90 3.29 -4.75
CA ASN A 76 -0.52 3.54 -5.18
C ASN A 76 0.24 4.42 -4.19
N LEU A 77 -0.42 5.39 -3.55
CA LEU A 77 0.19 6.20 -2.48
C LEU A 77 0.57 5.39 -1.24
N LEU A 78 0.06 4.16 -1.07
CA LEU A 78 0.48 3.27 0.02
C LEU A 78 1.74 2.47 -0.32
N TYR A 79 2.15 2.43 -1.60
CA TYR A 79 3.31 1.65 -2.07
C TYR A 79 4.38 2.51 -2.75
N GLU A 80 4.23 3.85 -2.73
CA GLU A 80 5.24 4.85 -3.12
C GLU A 80 5.95 5.39 -1.89
#